data_AF-A0A423JWS6-F1
#
_entry.id   AF-A0A423JWS6-F1
#
_cell.length_a   1.000
_cell.length_b   1.000
_cell.length_c   1.000
_cell.angle_alpha   90.00
_cell.angle_beta   90.00
_cell.angle_gamma   90.00
#
_symmetry.space_group_name_H-M   'P 1'
#
loop_
_entity.id
_entity.type
_entity.pdbx_description
1 polymer ?
#
loop_
_entity_poly.entity_id
_entity_poly.type
_entity_poly.pdbx_seq_one_letter_code
_entity_poly.pdbx_strand_id
1 'polypeptide(L)'
;MSNATTAIVGDEATVTPAELGWTFIRWGLGLFITGFAVGFIPILHYMVGAQQGDVGPVFLKNVTLWWGCPAVLAEMTLKTGSLGMIAIGLCYLAAIRQGAVHSICGLERIAAKLCAYGLIAELVTAGVGFYVGNKIWPNFYFEPVQVGKNLWLAAQGLSILVYFVGICYAVAGVRRAAAQQ
;
A
#
# COMPACT_ATOMS: atom_id res chain seq x y z
N MET A 1 23.89 -40.87 23.63
CA MET A 1 22.84 -39.84 23.46
C MET A 1 23.01 -39.27 22.07
N SER A 2 22.11 -39.60 21.15
CA SER A 2 22.17 -39.19 19.74
C SER A 2 21.45 -37.85 19.59
N ASN A 3 22.17 -36.80 19.20
CA ASN A 3 21.57 -35.50 18.91
C ASN A 3 20.94 -35.56 17.51
N ALA A 4 19.62 -35.68 17.49
CA ALA A 4 18.82 -35.50 16.29
C ALA A 4 18.82 -34.00 15.93
N THR A 5 19.69 -33.61 15.00
CA THR A 5 19.61 -32.31 14.33
C THR A 5 18.38 -32.34 13.43
N THR A 6 17.26 -31.79 13.93
CA THR A 6 16.06 -31.55 13.12
C THR A 6 16.39 -30.48 12.09
N ALA A 7 16.86 -30.90 10.93
CA ALA A 7 17.02 -30.04 9.77
C ALA A 7 15.61 -29.69 9.28
N ILE A 8 15.09 -28.54 9.72
CA ILE A 8 13.97 -27.88 9.04
C ILE A 8 14.54 -27.30 7.74
N VAL A 9 14.84 -28.17 6.78
CA VAL A 9 15.04 -27.78 5.39
C VAL A 9 13.64 -27.61 4.84
N GLY A 10 13.04 -26.45 5.16
CA GLY A 10 11.96 -25.93 4.34
C GLY A 10 12.58 -25.63 2.98
N ASP A 11 12.33 -26.52 2.03
CA ASP A 11 12.66 -26.37 0.62
C ASP A 11 11.81 -25.22 0.04
N GLU A 12 12.04 -23.99 0.50
CA GLU A 12 11.44 -22.82 -0.12
C GLU A 12 12.08 -22.68 -1.50
N ALA A 13 11.36 -23.14 -2.52
CA ALA A 13 11.70 -22.97 -3.93
C ALA A 13 12.39 -21.62 -4.16
N THR A 14 13.58 -21.68 -4.76
CA THR A 14 14.40 -20.49 -5.00
C THR A 14 13.65 -19.53 -5.91
N VAL A 15 13.13 -18.43 -5.36
CA VAL A 15 12.47 -17.38 -6.15
C VAL A 15 13.51 -16.71 -7.04
N THR A 16 13.30 -16.79 -8.34
CA THR A 16 14.16 -16.14 -9.33
C THR A 16 13.91 -14.62 -9.36
N PRO A 17 14.88 -13.81 -9.78
CA PRO A 17 14.67 -12.38 -9.99
C PRO A 17 13.51 -12.04 -10.95
N ALA A 18 13.31 -12.88 -11.98
CA ALA A 18 12.22 -12.70 -12.93
C ALA A 18 10.85 -12.90 -12.28
N GLU A 19 10.71 -13.96 -11.48
CA GLU A 19 9.48 -14.23 -10.73
C GLU A 19 9.18 -13.15 -9.70
N LEU A 20 10.21 -12.63 -9.02
CA LEU A 20 10.05 -11.52 -8.09
C LEU A 20 9.59 -10.24 -8.83
N GLY A 21 10.24 -9.90 -9.94
CA GLY A 21 9.87 -8.75 -10.77
C GLY A 21 8.43 -8.82 -11.26
N TRP A 22 7.99 -9.99 -11.74
CA TRP A 22 6.60 -10.21 -12.15
C TRP A 22 5.62 -10.18 -10.98
N THR A 23 6.00 -10.66 -9.80
CA THR A 23 5.20 -10.54 -8.59
C THR A 23 4.90 -9.08 -8.26
N PHE A 24 5.92 -8.21 -8.31
CA PHE A 24 5.74 -6.77 -8.13
C PHE A 24 4.79 -6.16 -9.16
N ILE A 25 4.96 -6.49 -10.45
CA ILE A 25 4.12 -5.97 -11.54
C ILE A 25 2.66 -6.40 -11.36
N ARG A 26 2.41 -7.68 -11.07
CA ARG A 26 1.04 -8.20 -10.91
C ARG A 26 0.31 -7.55 -9.74
N TRP A 27 0.96 -7.45 -8.58
CA TRP A 27 0.40 -6.76 -7.43
C TRP A 27 0.17 -5.28 -7.72
N GLY A 28 1.16 -4.61 -8.31
CA GLY A 28 1.04 -3.20 -8.69
C GLY A 28 -0.12 -2.98 -9.66
N LEU A 29 -0.26 -3.75 -10.73
CA LEU A 29 -1.37 -3.61 -11.67
C LEU A 29 -2.73 -3.82 -11.00
N GLY A 30 -2.86 -4.87 -10.19
CA GLY A 30 -4.10 -5.14 -9.46
C GLY A 30 -4.50 -3.99 -8.55
N LEU A 31 -3.58 -3.54 -7.70
CA LEU A 31 -3.81 -2.46 -6.74
C LEU A 31 -3.96 -1.08 -7.41
N PHE A 32 -3.35 -0.87 -8.57
CA PHE A 32 -3.54 0.33 -9.38
C PHE A 32 -4.97 0.44 -9.90
N ILE A 33 -5.50 -0.66 -10.46
CA ILE A 33 -6.90 -0.74 -10.89
C ILE A 33 -7.83 -0.57 -9.70
N THR A 34 -7.54 -1.21 -8.56
CA THR A 34 -8.29 -1.01 -7.31
C THR A 34 -8.29 0.46 -6.90
N GLY A 35 -7.15 1.16 -6.98
CA GLY A 35 -7.05 2.58 -6.67
C GLY A 35 -7.98 3.44 -7.53
N PHE A 36 -8.16 3.13 -8.81
CA PHE A 36 -9.16 3.81 -9.65
C PHE A 36 -10.58 3.57 -9.19
N ALA A 37 -10.93 2.33 -8.83
CA ALA A 37 -12.26 2.03 -8.29
C ALA A 37 -12.51 2.77 -6.96
N VAL A 38 -11.51 2.84 -6.08
CA VAL A 38 -11.57 3.56 -4.81
C VAL A 38 -11.75 5.07 -5.01
N GLY A 39 -11.20 5.64 -6.09
CA GLY A 39 -11.37 7.05 -6.44
C GLY A 39 -12.82 7.48 -6.71
N PHE A 40 -13.72 6.54 -6.99
CA PHE A 40 -15.15 6.86 -7.08
C PHE A 40 -15.82 7.04 -5.71
N ILE A 41 -15.21 6.55 -4.62
CA ILE A 41 -15.77 6.68 -3.27
C ILE A 41 -15.84 8.15 -2.83
N PRO A 42 -14.77 8.97 -2.92
CA PRO A 42 -14.86 10.41 -2.65
C PRO A 42 -15.93 11.08 -3.51
N ILE A 43 -15.97 10.79 -4.82
CA ILE A 43 -16.94 11.38 -5.74
C ILE A 43 -18.37 11.08 -5.29
N LEU A 44 -18.69 9.81 -5.05
CA LEU A 44 -20.01 9.39 -4.56
C LEU A 44 -20.33 10.01 -3.21
N HIS A 45 -19.36 10.05 -2.29
CA HIS A 45 -19.52 10.66 -0.98
C HIS A 45 -19.91 12.13 -1.07
N TYR A 46 -19.22 12.91 -1.91
CA TYR A 46 -19.53 14.32 -2.12
C TYR A 46 -20.84 14.53 -2.89
N MET A 47 -21.14 13.71 -3.90
CA MET A 47 -22.40 13.78 -4.65
C MET A 47 -23.60 13.51 -3.75
N VAL A 48 -23.55 12.46 -2.93
CA VAL A 48 -24.62 12.12 -1.98
C VAL A 48 -24.77 13.22 -0.93
N GLY A 49 -23.67 13.71 -0.35
CA GLY A 49 -23.70 14.83 0.59
C GLY A 49 -24.34 16.09 0.00
N ALA A 50 -24.04 16.40 -1.27
CA ALA A 50 -24.63 17.53 -1.98
C ALA A 50 -26.13 17.34 -2.28
N GLN A 51 -26.55 16.13 -2.65
CA GLN A 51 -27.93 15.80 -2.99
C GLN A 51 -28.86 15.72 -1.77
N GLN A 52 -28.35 15.29 -0.62
CA GLN A 52 -29.14 15.10 0.61
C GLN A 52 -29.40 16.39 1.39
N GLY A 53 -28.89 17.54 0.92
CA GLY A 53 -29.50 18.84 1.20
C GLY A 53 -29.02 19.59 2.45
N ASP A 54 -27.99 19.12 3.16
CA ASP A 54 -27.42 19.85 4.31
C ASP A 54 -25.95 20.23 4.07
N VAL A 55 -25.69 20.85 2.91
CA VAL A 55 -24.38 21.39 2.53
C VAL A 55 -24.15 22.71 3.25
N GLY A 56 -24.20 22.68 4.57
CA GLY A 56 -24.04 23.87 5.41
C GLY A 56 -22.69 24.58 5.14
N PRO A 57 -22.53 25.85 5.55
CA PRO A 57 -21.30 26.63 5.34
C PRO A 57 -20.02 25.94 5.83
N VAL A 58 -20.16 25.03 6.81
CA VAL A 58 -19.08 24.21 7.36
C VAL A 58 -18.62 23.12 6.39
N PHE A 59 -19.53 22.45 5.69
CA PHE A 59 -19.19 21.47 4.65
C PHE A 59 -18.50 22.14 3.46
N LEU A 60 -18.97 23.32 3.05
CA LEU A 60 -18.34 24.10 1.98
C LEU A 60 -16.94 24.62 2.36
N LYS A 61 -16.71 24.97 3.64
CA LYS A 61 -15.34 25.21 4.16
C LYS A 61 -14.45 23.97 4.08
N ASN A 62 -15.05 22.77 4.11
CA ASN A 62 -14.35 21.50 3.97
C ASN A 62 -14.27 21.00 2.50
N VAL A 63 -14.82 21.71 1.51
CA VAL A 63 -14.59 21.38 0.08
C VAL A 63 -13.13 21.65 -0.33
N THR A 64 -12.36 22.43 0.43
CA THR A 64 -10.90 22.49 0.28
C THR A 64 -10.17 21.34 1.00
N LEU A 65 -10.88 20.57 1.83
CA LEU A 65 -10.41 19.37 2.53
C LEU A 65 -10.59 18.09 1.70
N TRP A 66 -10.65 18.17 0.37
CA TRP A 66 -10.60 16.97 -0.48
C TRP A 66 -9.40 16.08 -0.13
N TRP A 67 -8.26 16.69 0.20
CA TRP A 67 -7.06 16.03 0.72
C TRP A 67 -7.21 15.43 2.11
N GLY A 68 -8.17 15.91 2.90
CA GLY A 68 -8.53 15.37 4.20
C GLY A 68 -9.50 14.19 4.14
N CYS A 69 -10.03 13.86 2.95
CA CYS A 69 -10.77 12.63 2.74
C CYS A 69 -9.79 11.47 2.68
N PRO A 70 -9.81 10.52 3.62
CA PRO A 70 -8.87 9.41 3.59
C PRO A 70 -9.17 8.38 2.51
N ALA A 71 -10.36 8.40 1.90
CA ALA A 71 -10.56 7.69 0.65
C ALA A 71 -9.70 8.28 -0.49
N VAL A 72 -9.40 9.59 -0.44
CA VAL A 72 -8.42 10.25 -1.33
C VAL A 72 -6.99 9.88 -0.95
N LEU A 73 -6.65 9.83 0.34
CA LEU A 73 -5.32 9.35 0.76
C LEU A 73 -5.08 7.90 0.32
N ALA A 74 -6.06 7.03 0.52
CA ALA A 74 -5.99 5.62 0.12
C ALA A 74 -5.94 5.45 -1.41
N GLU A 75 -6.76 6.18 -2.19
CA GLU A 75 -6.70 6.08 -3.65
C GLU A 75 -5.32 6.52 -4.18
N MET A 76 -4.77 7.61 -3.62
CA MET A 76 -3.51 8.18 -4.08
C MET A 76 -2.36 7.26 -3.70
N THR A 77 -2.37 6.73 -2.48
CA THR A 77 -1.40 5.74 -2.00
C THR A 77 -1.47 4.45 -2.82
N LEU A 78 -2.68 3.94 -3.11
CA LEU A 78 -2.84 2.77 -3.97
C LEU A 78 -2.28 3.04 -5.37
N LYS A 79 -2.67 4.14 -6.03
CA LYS A 79 -2.23 4.45 -7.40
C LYS A 79 -0.72 4.67 -7.46
N THR A 80 -0.20 5.59 -6.66
CA THR A 80 1.24 5.95 -6.68
C THR A 80 2.10 4.80 -6.16
N GLY A 81 1.69 4.15 -5.07
CA GLY A 81 2.40 3.02 -4.50
C GLY A 81 2.48 1.83 -5.47
N SER A 82 1.38 1.58 -6.19
CA SER A 82 1.32 0.55 -7.23
C SER A 82 2.20 0.85 -8.43
N LEU A 83 2.24 2.10 -8.89
CA LEU A 83 3.18 2.52 -9.94
C LEU A 83 4.63 2.31 -9.47
N GLY A 84 4.93 2.59 -8.20
CA GLY A 84 6.23 2.29 -7.60
C GLY A 84 6.56 0.79 -7.63
N MET A 85 5.59 -0.08 -7.31
CA MET A 85 5.76 -1.53 -7.42
C MET A 85 6.02 -1.98 -8.87
N ILE A 86 5.26 -1.46 -9.83
CA ILE A 86 5.47 -1.76 -11.26
C ILE A 86 6.87 -1.34 -11.69
N ALA A 87 7.30 -0.12 -11.33
CA ALA A 87 8.63 0.39 -11.66
C ALA A 87 9.74 -0.51 -11.10
N ILE A 88 9.64 -0.92 -9.83
CA ILE A 88 10.59 -1.86 -9.20
C ILE A 88 10.63 -3.19 -9.94
N GLY A 89 9.46 -3.75 -10.28
CA GLY A 89 9.40 -5.00 -11.04
C GLY A 89 10.06 -4.88 -12.41
N LEU A 90 9.86 -3.77 -13.11
CA LEU A 90 10.54 -3.47 -14.36
C LEU A 90 12.06 -3.33 -14.18
N CYS A 91 12.53 -2.75 -13.07
CA CYS A 91 13.96 -2.67 -12.76
C CYS A 91 14.60 -4.06 -12.62
N TYR A 92 13.94 -5.01 -11.94
CA TYR A 92 14.42 -6.40 -11.87
C TYR A 92 14.52 -7.03 -13.26
N LEU A 93 13.48 -6.87 -14.09
CA LEU A 93 13.47 -7.42 -15.45
C LEU A 93 14.55 -6.76 -16.35
N ALA A 94 14.79 -5.46 -16.19
CA ALA A 94 15.84 -4.74 -16.89
C ALA A 94 17.23 -5.24 -16.49
N ALA A 95 17.49 -5.44 -15.20
CA ALA A 95 18.76 -5.96 -14.71
C ALA A 95 19.07 -7.35 -15.27
N ILE A 96 18.07 -8.24 -15.32
CA ILE A 96 18.19 -9.58 -15.91
C ILE A 96 18.50 -9.49 -17.41
N ARG A 97 17.81 -8.61 -18.14
CA ARG A 97 18.05 -8.40 -19.58
C ARG A 97 19.46 -7.89 -19.88
N GLN A 98 20.08 -7.20 -18.93
CA GLN A 98 21.46 -6.72 -19.00
C GLN A 98 22.48 -7.77 -18.53
N GLY A 99 22.04 -9.00 -18.20
CA GLY A 99 22.93 -10.09 -17.80
C GLY A 99 23.27 -10.16 -16.32
N ALA A 100 22.60 -9.38 -15.46
CA ALA A 100 22.87 -9.42 -14.02
C ALA A 100 22.48 -10.78 -13.41
N VAL A 101 23.46 -11.51 -12.88
CA VAL A 101 23.26 -12.78 -12.17
C VAL A 101 23.32 -12.51 -10.67
N HIS A 102 22.17 -12.26 -10.05
CA HIS A 102 22.07 -12.02 -8.60
C HIS A 102 21.17 -13.05 -7.92
N SER A 103 21.55 -13.44 -6.71
CA SER A 103 20.69 -14.21 -5.82
C SER A 103 19.77 -13.28 -5.03
N ILE A 104 18.50 -13.67 -4.92
CA ILE A 104 17.50 -12.94 -4.13
C ILE A 104 17.72 -13.21 -2.64
N CYS A 105 17.87 -12.16 -1.84
CA CYS A 105 18.01 -12.31 -0.39
C CYS A 105 16.65 -12.49 0.31
N GLY A 106 16.66 -12.94 1.57
CA GLY A 106 15.42 -13.19 2.33
C GLY A 106 14.50 -11.96 2.48
N LEU A 107 15.08 -10.78 2.76
CA LEU A 107 14.31 -9.53 2.87
C LEU A 107 13.71 -9.07 1.53
N GLU A 108 14.44 -9.30 0.45
CA GLU A 108 14.02 -9.00 -0.91
C GLU A 108 12.85 -9.90 -1.35
N ARG A 109 12.87 -11.17 -0.95
CA ARG A 109 11.79 -12.14 -1.21
C ARG A 109 10.45 -11.71 -0.62
N ILE A 110 10.45 -11.07 0.56
CA ILE A 110 9.23 -10.60 1.21
C ILE A 110 8.82 -9.19 0.80
N ALA A 111 9.69 -8.45 0.10
CA ALA A 111 9.48 -7.04 -0.23
C ALA A 111 8.16 -6.78 -0.98
N ALA A 112 7.87 -7.58 -2.01
CA ALA A 112 6.63 -7.45 -2.77
C ALA A 112 5.38 -7.68 -1.92
N LYS A 113 5.44 -8.64 -0.99
CA LYS A 113 4.35 -8.92 -0.04
C LYS A 113 4.15 -7.77 0.94
N LEU A 114 5.24 -7.21 1.48
CA LEU A 114 5.17 -6.04 2.36
C LEU A 114 4.56 -4.83 1.65
N CYS A 115 4.97 -4.56 0.41
CA CYS A 115 4.35 -3.49 -0.40
C CYS A 115 2.86 -3.75 -0.59
N ALA A 116 2.47 -4.94 -1.04
CA ALA A 116 1.07 -5.28 -1.25
C ALA A 116 0.26 -5.19 0.05
N TYR A 117 0.76 -5.73 1.16
CA TYR A 117 0.09 -5.67 2.45
C TYR A 117 -0.02 -4.25 3.00
N GLY A 118 0.99 -3.41 2.86
CA GLY A 118 0.90 -2.01 3.27
C GLY A 118 -0.20 -1.26 2.51
N LEU A 119 -0.29 -1.47 1.20
CA LEU A 119 -1.33 -0.86 0.35
C LEU A 119 -2.74 -1.42 0.63
N ILE A 120 -2.86 -2.72 0.87
CA ILE A 120 -4.14 -3.33 1.26
C ILE A 120 -4.56 -2.87 2.65
N ALA A 121 -3.63 -2.81 3.60
CA ALA A 121 -3.88 -2.32 4.95
C ALA A 121 -4.32 -0.85 4.93
N GLU A 122 -3.75 -0.03 4.04
CA GLU A 122 -4.19 1.34 3.83
C GLU A 122 -5.65 1.40 3.37
N LEU A 123 -6.01 0.60 2.36
CA LEU A 123 -7.39 0.49 1.89
C LEU A 123 -8.36 0.03 2.98
N VAL A 124 -7.98 -1.00 3.73
CA VAL A 124 -8.80 -1.53 4.83
C VAL A 124 -8.95 -0.49 5.93
N THR A 125 -7.88 0.24 6.26
CA THR A 125 -7.93 1.29 7.27
C THR A 125 -8.81 2.45 6.81
N ALA A 126 -8.72 2.88 5.56
CA ALA A 126 -9.60 3.92 5.01
C ALA A 126 -11.08 3.49 4.95
N GLY A 127 -11.37 2.23 4.62
CA GLY A 127 -12.75 1.73 4.57
C GLY A 127 -13.31 1.28 5.93
N VAL A 128 -12.76 0.18 6.46
CA VAL A 128 -13.21 -0.43 7.72
C VAL A 128 -12.88 0.45 8.92
N GLY A 129 -11.70 1.08 8.92
CA GLY A 129 -11.31 2.01 9.99
C GLY A 129 -12.22 3.22 10.08
N PHE A 130 -12.71 3.75 8.95
CA PHE A 130 -13.77 4.77 8.94
C PHE A 130 -15.03 4.25 9.63
N TYR A 131 -15.52 3.08 9.22
CA TYR A 131 -16.74 2.51 9.76
C TYR A 131 -16.65 2.30 11.28
N VAL A 132 -15.55 1.70 11.76
CA VAL A 132 -15.31 1.47 13.19
C VAL A 132 -15.15 2.79 13.94
N GLY A 133 -14.35 3.72 13.40
CA GLY A 133 -14.17 5.05 13.97
C GLY A 133 -15.50 5.79 14.11
N ASN A 134 -16.38 5.69 13.12
CA ASN A 134 -17.70 6.32 13.14
C ASN A 134 -18.67 5.66 14.14
N LYS A 135 -18.45 4.40 14.53
CA LYS A 135 -19.20 3.75 15.62
C LYS A 135 -18.74 4.19 17.01
N ILE A 136 -17.45 4.45 17.18
CA ILE A 136 -16.86 4.89 18.46
C ILE A 136 -17.05 6.40 18.66
N TRP A 137 -16.83 7.17 17.59
CA TRP A 137 -16.97 8.62 17.53
C TRP A 137 -17.94 8.99 16.40
N PRO A 138 -19.25 9.10 16.67
CA PRO A 138 -20.24 9.43 15.66
C PRO A 138 -19.90 10.74 14.94
N ASN A 139 -19.94 10.71 13.61
CA ASN A 139 -19.65 11.85 12.73
C ASN A 139 -18.25 12.44 12.93
N PHE A 140 -17.28 11.70 13.49
CA PHE A 140 -15.93 12.23 13.76
C PHE A 140 -15.21 12.77 12.54
N TYR A 141 -15.62 12.37 11.34
CA TYR A 141 -15.12 12.91 10.09
C TYR A 141 -15.60 14.35 9.85
N PHE A 142 -16.89 14.59 10.05
CA PHE A 142 -17.55 15.88 9.82
C PHE A 142 -17.43 16.84 11.00
N GLU A 143 -17.31 16.30 12.21
CA GLU A 143 -17.16 17.05 13.46
C GLU A 143 -15.68 17.21 13.84
N PRO A 144 -15.33 18.19 14.70
CA PRO A 144 -13.94 18.42 15.14
C PRO A 144 -13.48 17.42 16.22
N VAL A 145 -13.75 16.13 16.03
CA VAL A 145 -13.32 15.07 16.96
C VAL A 145 -11.88 14.66 16.67
N GLN A 146 -10.93 15.41 17.24
CA GLN A 146 -9.50 15.25 16.95
C GLN A 146 -8.95 13.86 17.27
N VAL A 147 -9.38 13.25 18.38
CA VAL A 147 -8.89 11.93 18.80
C VAL A 147 -9.17 10.85 17.74
N GLY A 148 -10.41 10.80 17.24
CA GLY A 148 -10.79 9.85 16.20
C GLY A 148 -10.03 10.07 14.90
N LYS A 149 -9.87 11.33 14.47
CA LYS A 149 -9.10 11.68 13.26
C LYS A 149 -7.64 11.27 13.39
N ASN A 150 -7.00 11.61 14.52
CA ASN A 150 -5.58 11.32 14.75
C ASN A 150 -5.31 9.82 14.81
N LEU A 151 -6.13 9.05 15.54
CA LEU A 151 -5.97 7.60 15.62
C LEU A 151 -6.11 6.95 14.24
N TRP A 152 -7.11 7.39 13.48
CA TRP A 152 -7.37 6.85 12.16
C TRP A 152 -6.29 7.19 11.13
N LEU A 153 -5.79 8.43 11.14
CA LEU A 153 -4.66 8.85 10.31
C LEU A 153 -3.37 8.14 10.72
N ALA A 154 -3.15 7.91 12.02
CA ALA A 154 -1.99 7.16 12.49
C ALA A 154 -2.01 5.70 11.98
N ALA A 155 -3.18 5.07 11.95
CA ALA A 155 -3.34 3.71 11.40
C ALA A 155 -3.05 3.65 9.88
N GLN A 156 -3.47 4.67 9.11
CA GLN A 156 -3.11 4.80 7.69
C GLN A 156 -1.60 5.02 7.53
N GLY A 157 -1.03 5.93 8.32
CA GLY A 157 0.42 6.17 8.34
C GLY A 157 1.24 4.90 8.64
N LEU A 158 0.78 4.05 9.55
CA LEU A 158 1.42 2.76 9.83
C LEU A 158 1.32 1.80 8.64
N SER A 159 0.17 1.76 7.96
CA SER A 159 -0.02 0.94 6.75
C SER A 159 0.93 1.37 5.62
N ILE A 160 1.03 2.68 5.40
CA ILE A 160 1.97 3.30 4.45
C ILE A 160 3.43 2.99 4.84
N LEU A 161 3.76 3.00 6.13
CA LEU A 161 5.11 2.65 6.60
C LEU A 161 5.48 1.21 6.25
N VAL A 162 4.56 0.26 6.38
CA VAL A 162 4.79 -1.14 5.96
C VAL A 162 5.11 -1.22 4.46
N TYR A 163 4.39 -0.45 3.63
CA TYR A 163 4.70 -0.33 2.21
C TYR A 163 6.13 0.22 1.98
N PHE A 164 6.50 1.30 2.67
CA PHE A 164 7.83 1.90 2.55
C PHE A 164 8.96 0.93 2.93
N VAL A 165 8.78 0.13 3.98
CA VAL A 165 9.76 -0.91 4.35
C VAL A 165 9.95 -1.91 3.21
N GLY A 166 8.86 -2.34 2.56
CA GLY A 166 8.93 -3.19 1.37
C GLY A 166 9.70 -2.54 0.23
N ILE A 167 9.48 -1.25 -0.03
CA ILE A 167 10.23 -0.49 -1.04
C ILE A 167 11.71 -0.44 -0.71
N CYS A 168 12.08 -0.15 0.54
CA CYS A 168 13.49 -0.13 0.96
C CYS A 168 14.18 -1.46 0.70
N TYR A 169 13.53 -2.59 1.01
CA TYR A 169 14.08 -3.92 0.76
C TYR A 169 14.24 -4.20 -0.74
N ALA A 170 13.26 -3.79 -1.56
CA ALA A 170 13.32 -3.98 -3.00
C ALA A 170 14.39 -3.10 -3.67
N VAL A 171 14.49 -1.83 -3.29
CA VAL A 171 15.51 -0.90 -3.82
C VAL A 171 16.91 -1.38 -3.46
N ALA A 172 17.11 -1.89 -2.24
CA ALA A 172 18.38 -2.51 -1.86
C ALA A 172 18.72 -3.71 -2.76
N GLY A 173 17.74 -4.54 -3.13
CA GLY A 173 17.89 -5.63 -4.09
C GLY A 173 18.29 -5.16 -5.49
N VAL A 174 17.51 -4.24 -6.07
CA VAL A 174 17.78 -3.65 -7.39
C VAL A 174 19.17 -3.00 -7.44
N ARG A 175 19.58 -2.27 -6.39
CA ARG A 175 20.92 -1.66 -6.33
C ARG A 175 22.03 -2.70 -6.33
N ARG A 176 21.85 -3.83 -5.64
CA ARG A 176 22.83 -4.93 -5.69
C ARG A 176 22.91 -5.54 -7.09
N ALA A 177 21.77 -5.77 -7.73
CA ALA A 177 21.72 -6.31 -9.09
C ALA A 177 22.41 -5.38 -10.10
N ALA A 178 22.21 -4.06 -9.98
CA ALA A 178 22.85 -3.07 -10.84
C ALA A 178 24.37 -2.96 -10.63
N ALA A 179 24.87 -3.23 -9.42
CA ALA A 179 26.31 -3.17 -9.12
C ALA A 179 27.12 -4.38 -9.66
N GLN A 180 26.45 -5.38 -10.23
CA GLN A 180 27.07 -6.58 -10.82
C GLN A 180 27.21 -6.51 -12.34
N GLN A 181 26.87 -5.36 -12.93
CA GLN A 181 27.05 -5.04 -14.34
C GLN A 181 28.39 -4.34 -14.56
#